data_AF-A0A3B8WTN8-F1
#
_entry.id   AF-A0A3B8WTN8-F1
#
_cell.length_a   1.000
_cell.length_b   1.000
_cell.length_c   1.000
_cell.angle_alpha   90.00
_cell.angle_beta   90.00
_cell.angle_gamma   90.00
#
_symmetry.space_group_name_H-M   'P 1'
#
loop_
_entity.id
_entity.type
_entity.pdbx_description
1 polymer ?
#
loop_
_entity_poly.entity_id
_entity_poly.type
_entity_poly.pdbx_seq_one_letter_code
_entity_poly.pdbx_strand_id
1 'polypeptide(L)'
;SASALGLKFNSSILMQILPEKMSQEEVDKMLADLVFHNIIDNDLVPDTFSFRTSYIHHIIYDTILETTKKEMNREILEVLENMYADDLSPYAEKLLFHAIEAQDNHKIYKYALAAAKNAELQFAFRDAMELYKTASEAANDFIKDKKSETIIQLQSSMKKTQLKLDEFDRSAGIVGKRPMVSRFTRLLQKFRNS
;
A
#
# COMPACT_ATOMS: atom_id res chain seq x y z
N SER A 1 9.38 7.77 10.15
CA SER A 1 9.66 6.54 9.38
C SER A 1 9.00 5.28 9.94
N ALA A 2 9.22 4.92 11.22
CA ALA A 2 8.64 3.71 11.82
C ALA A 2 7.10 3.61 11.77
N SER A 3 6.39 4.72 12.00
CA SER A 3 4.93 4.76 11.96
C SER A 3 4.34 4.54 10.56
N ALA A 4 5.09 4.83 9.50
CA ALA A 4 4.68 4.54 8.11
C ALA A 4 5.00 3.11 7.65
N LEU A 5 5.78 2.34 8.44
CA LEU A 5 6.01 0.91 8.22
C LEU A 5 4.89 0.03 8.80
N GLY A 6 3.99 0.63 9.60
CA GLY A 6 2.90 -0.04 10.31
C GLY A 6 3.12 -0.11 11.83
N LEU A 7 2.19 -0.77 12.53
CA LEU A 7 2.24 -1.11 13.95
C LEU A 7 3.38 -2.07 14.27
N LYS A 8 3.85 -2.88 13.32
CA LYS A 8 4.99 -3.79 13.52
C LYS A 8 6.01 -3.61 12.40
N PHE A 9 7.27 -3.41 12.78
CA PHE A 9 8.35 -3.14 11.83
C PHE A 9 9.66 -3.77 12.28
N ASN A 10 10.54 -4.06 11.32
CA ASN A 10 11.89 -4.56 11.59
C ASN A 10 12.91 -3.43 11.50
N SER A 11 13.89 -3.36 12.40
CA SER A 11 14.89 -2.28 12.46
C SER A 11 15.79 -2.24 11.22
N SER A 12 16.05 -3.39 10.57
CA SER A 12 16.82 -3.43 9.32
C SER A 12 16.08 -2.74 8.16
N ILE A 13 14.75 -2.79 8.15
CA ILE A 13 13.92 -2.05 7.19
C ILE A 13 13.86 -0.58 7.61
N LEU A 14 13.72 -0.29 8.91
CA LEU A 14 13.74 1.08 9.44
C LEU A 14 15.01 1.82 9.02
N MET A 15 16.19 1.19 9.14
CA MET A 15 17.45 1.79 8.72
C MET A 15 17.53 2.14 7.25
N GLN A 16 16.95 1.30 6.40
CA GLN A 16 16.97 1.54 4.96
C GLN A 16 16.09 2.74 4.57
N ILE A 17 15.11 3.10 5.40
CA ILE A 17 14.15 4.19 5.14
C ILE A 17 14.41 5.45 5.98
N LEU A 18 15.50 5.49 6.77
CA LEU A 18 15.86 6.70 7.50
C LEU A 18 16.54 7.68 6.54
N PRO A 19 16.05 8.94 6.44
CA PRO A 19 16.56 9.92 5.48
C PRO A 19 17.98 10.39 5.82
N GLU A 20 18.40 10.31 7.09
CA GLU A 20 19.77 10.58 7.53
C GLU A 20 20.57 9.29 7.67
N LYS A 21 21.87 9.34 7.33
CA LYS A 21 22.85 8.29 7.65
C LYS A 21 23.08 8.23 9.16
N MET A 22 22.08 7.75 9.90
CA MET A 22 22.23 7.39 11.29
C MET A 22 23.03 6.10 11.38
N SER A 23 23.97 6.05 12.31
CA SER A 23 24.68 4.82 12.65
C SER A 23 23.72 3.81 13.28
N GLN A 24 24.08 2.52 13.22
CA GLN A 24 23.30 1.46 13.84
C GLN A 24 23.04 1.75 15.33
N GLU A 25 24.07 2.23 16.02
CA GLU A 25 24.05 2.54 17.45
C GLU A 25 23.07 3.67 17.81
N GLU A 26 22.94 4.70 16.95
CA GLU A 26 22.00 5.80 17.18
C GLU A 26 20.55 5.34 17.04
N VAL A 27 20.25 4.51 16.05
CA VAL A 27 18.91 3.94 15.85
C VAL A 27 18.56 2.98 16.99
N ASP A 28 19.50 2.12 17.41
CA ASP A 28 19.29 1.20 18.52
C ASP A 28 19.02 1.96 19.82
N LYS A 29 19.72 3.07 20.05
CA LYS A 29 19.47 3.95 21.20
C LYS A 29 18.09 4.61 21.13
N MET A 30 17.66 5.07 19.97
CA MET A 30 16.31 5.63 19.78
C MET A 30 15.23 4.57 20.02
N LEU A 31 15.41 3.35 19.49
CA LEU A 31 14.47 2.25 19.70
C LEU A 31 14.41 1.85 21.17
N ALA A 32 15.55 1.78 21.86
CA ALA A 32 15.60 1.53 23.30
C ALA A 32 14.88 2.61 24.11
N ASP A 33 15.00 3.88 23.73
CA ASP A 33 14.30 5.00 24.37
C ASP A 33 12.77 4.89 24.18
N LEU A 34 12.31 4.55 22.97
CA LEU A 34 10.89 4.31 22.70
C LEU A 34 10.32 3.11 23.47
N VAL A 35 11.13 2.05 23.66
CA VAL A 35 10.76 0.90 24.51
C VAL A 35 10.67 1.34 25.96
N PHE A 36 11.66 2.09 26.46
CA PHE A 36 11.69 2.61 27.83
C PHE A 36 10.46 3.48 28.12
N HIS A 37 10.06 4.32 27.17
CA HIS A 37 8.87 5.18 27.27
C HIS A 37 7.54 4.45 27.01
N ASN A 38 7.54 3.12 26.85
CA ASN A 38 6.34 2.29 26.59
C ASN A 38 5.57 2.69 25.31
N ILE A 39 6.28 3.25 24.32
CA ILE A 39 5.70 3.62 23.02
C ILE A 39 5.66 2.40 22.10
N ILE A 40 6.76 1.63 22.09
CA ILE A 40 6.90 0.36 21.35
C ILE A 40 7.34 -0.76 22.30
N ASP A 41 7.17 -2.00 21.87
CA ASP A 41 7.60 -3.22 22.54
C ASP A 41 8.51 -4.03 21.62
N ASN A 42 9.45 -4.77 22.20
CA ASN A 42 10.21 -5.80 21.47
C ASN A 42 9.27 -6.97 21.15
N ASP A 43 9.31 -7.43 19.91
CA ASP A 43 8.57 -8.61 19.48
C ASP A 43 9.37 -9.89 19.74
N LEU A 44 8.72 -11.05 19.62
CA LEU A 44 9.37 -12.36 19.75
C LEU A 44 10.35 -12.63 18.60
N VAL A 45 10.13 -11.98 17.45
CA VAL A 45 11.04 -12.03 16.30
C VAL A 45 12.19 -11.04 16.55
N PRO A 46 13.46 -11.46 16.39
CA PRO A 46 14.61 -10.57 16.54
C PRO A 46 14.48 -9.31 15.69
N ASP A 47 15.02 -8.20 16.21
CA ASP A 47 15.08 -6.90 15.53
C ASP A 47 13.72 -6.36 15.09
N THR A 48 12.65 -6.85 15.71
CA THR A 48 11.28 -6.50 15.36
C THR A 48 10.61 -5.82 16.53
N PHE A 49 9.94 -4.72 16.23
CA PHE A 49 9.31 -3.86 17.21
C PHE A 49 7.84 -3.68 16.84
N SER A 50 7.00 -3.51 17.85
CA SER A 50 5.59 -3.18 17.64
C SER A 50 5.15 -2.01 18.51
N PHE A 51 4.35 -1.10 17.97
CA PHE A 51 3.66 -0.11 18.79
C PHE A 51 2.78 -0.82 19.81
N ARG A 52 2.89 -0.41 21.08
CA ARG A 52 2.19 -1.06 22.18
C ARG A 52 0.68 -1.13 22.00
N THR A 53 0.11 -0.09 21.39
CA THR A 53 -1.29 -0.07 20.97
C THR A 53 -1.44 0.62 19.63
N SER A 54 -2.48 0.25 18.89
CA SER A 54 -2.86 0.95 17.65
C SER A 54 -3.24 2.42 17.89
N TYR A 55 -3.66 2.78 19.11
CA TYR A 55 -4.00 4.15 19.46
C TYR A 55 -2.77 5.06 19.64
N ILE A 56 -1.70 4.56 20.27
CA ILE A 56 -0.42 5.30 20.40
C ILE A 56 0.16 5.56 19.00
N HIS A 57 0.15 4.55 18.13
CA HIS A 57 0.56 4.69 16.74
C HIS A 57 -0.29 5.74 16.01
N HIS A 58 -1.62 5.67 16.12
CA HIS A 58 -2.53 6.62 15.49
C HIS A 58 -2.26 8.06 15.96
N ILE A 59 -2.11 8.30 17.26
CA ILE A 59 -1.77 9.63 17.79
C ILE A 59 -0.44 10.12 17.20
N ILE A 60 0.61 9.30 17.25
CA ILE A 60 1.93 9.70 16.75
C ILE A 60 1.86 9.97 15.25
N TYR A 61 1.24 9.09 14.47
CA TYR A 61 1.11 9.26 13.03
C TYR A 61 0.32 10.52 12.69
N ASP A 62 -0.80 10.78 13.37
CA ASP A 62 -1.63 11.96 13.13
C ASP A 62 -0.97 13.28 13.52
N THR A 63 -0.01 13.27 14.45
CA THR A 63 0.79 14.47 14.76
C THR A 63 1.82 14.82 13.68
N ILE A 64 2.13 13.92 12.75
CA ILE A 64 3.04 14.19 11.64
C ILE A 64 2.32 15.04 10.59
N LEU A 65 2.97 16.11 10.14
CA LEU A 65 2.46 16.94 9.05
C LEU A 65 2.22 16.10 7.79
N GLU A 66 1.12 16.37 7.09
CA GLU A 66 0.76 15.65 5.86
C GLU A 66 1.85 15.70 4.78
N THR A 67 2.59 16.81 4.68
CA THR A 67 3.75 16.92 3.76
C THR A 67 4.85 15.94 4.13
N THR A 68 5.15 15.81 5.42
CA THR A 68 6.15 14.88 5.94
C THR A 68 5.71 13.42 5.78
N LYS A 69 4.42 13.11 5.99
CA LYS A 69 3.88 11.77 5.71
C LYS A 69 4.06 11.38 4.24
N LYS A 70 3.81 12.31 3.32
CA LYS A 70 4.00 12.08 1.87
C LYS A 70 5.45 11.79 1.53
N GLU A 71 6.38 12.59 2.06
CA GLU A 71 7.82 12.42 1.85
C GLU A 71 8.30 11.07 2.39
N MET A 72 7.93 10.73 3.63
CA MET A 72 8.25 9.43 4.23
C MET A 72 7.73 8.26 3.39
N ASN A 73 6.47 8.33 2.91
CA ASN A 73 5.92 7.25 2.10
C ASN A 73 6.56 7.18 0.71
N ARG A 74 7.03 8.30 0.15
CA ARG A 74 7.81 8.30 -1.09
C ARG A 74 9.15 7.59 -0.90
N GLU A 75 9.87 7.89 0.17
CA GLU A 75 11.15 7.24 0.51
C GLU A 75 10.97 5.74 0.75
N ILE A 76 9.95 5.35 1.53
CA ILE A 76 9.62 3.93 1.76
C ILE A 76 9.32 3.23 0.44
N LEU A 77 8.55 3.87 -0.44
CA LEU A 77 8.22 3.32 -1.74
C LEU A 77 9.48 3.09 -2.60
N GLU A 78 10.41 4.04 -2.63
CA GLU A 78 11.68 3.91 -3.35
C GLU A 78 12.55 2.77 -2.81
N VAL A 79 12.62 2.63 -1.48
CA VAL A 79 13.34 1.52 -0.84
C VAL A 79 12.70 0.17 -1.19
N LEU A 80 11.37 0.08 -1.15
CA LEU A 80 10.65 -1.15 -1.54
C LEU A 80 10.86 -1.47 -3.03
N GLU A 81 10.87 -0.46 -3.90
CA GLU A 81 11.15 -0.62 -5.32
C GLU A 81 12.54 -1.21 -5.58
N ASN A 82 13.55 -0.75 -4.83
CA ASN A 82 14.91 -1.26 -4.93
C ASN A 82 15.06 -2.67 -4.35
N MET A 83 14.42 -2.94 -3.21
CA MET A 83 14.50 -4.24 -2.53
C MET A 83 13.85 -5.37 -3.33
N TYR A 84 12.82 -5.04 -4.13
CA TYR A 84 12.09 -6.00 -4.96
C TYR A 84 12.31 -5.76 -6.46
N ALA A 85 13.48 -5.25 -6.84
CA ALA A 85 13.78 -4.86 -8.21
C ALA A 85 13.64 -6.01 -9.23
N ASP A 86 13.85 -7.25 -8.79
CA ASP A 86 13.73 -8.44 -9.64
C ASP A 86 12.27 -8.72 -10.06
N ASP A 87 11.32 -8.56 -9.14
CA ASP A 87 9.88 -8.66 -9.44
C ASP A 87 9.05 -7.89 -8.40
N LEU A 88 8.48 -6.77 -8.85
CA LEU A 88 7.59 -5.93 -8.04
C LEU A 88 6.15 -6.45 -8.01
N SER A 89 5.78 -7.39 -8.90
CA SER A 89 4.39 -7.84 -9.06
C SER A 89 3.82 -8.43 -7.78
N PRO A 90 4.51 -9.32 -7.03
CA PRO A 90 4.00 -9.89 -5.78
C PRO A 90 3.73 -8.84 -4.70
N TYR A 91 4.41 -7.69 -4.78
CA TYR A 91 4.35 -6.62 -3.79
C TYR A 91 3.48 -5.44 -4.23
N ALA A 92 2.78 -5.55 -5.36
CA ALA A 92 2.04 -4.47 -5.98
C ALA A 92 1.03 -3.77 -5.04
N GLU A 93 0.31 -4.51 -4.19
CA GLU A 93 -0.64 -3.91 -3.23
C GLU A 93 0.07 -3.09 -2.14
N LYS A 94 1.24 -3.57 -1.67
CA LYS A 94 2.05 -2.85 -0.68
C LYS A 94 2.65 -1.58 -1.29
N LEU A 95 3.17 -1.68 -2.51
CA LEU A 95 3.71 -0.54 -3.25
C LEU A 95 2.61 0.47 -3.56
N LEU A 96 1.40 0.01 -3.90
CA LEU A 96 0.24 0.86 -4.12
C LEU A 96 -0.15 1.64 -2.86
N PHE A 97 -0.15 1.00 -1.70
CA PHE A 97 -0.45 1.67 -0.43
C PHE A 97 0.49 2.87 -0.20
N HIS A 98 1.80 2.67 -0.31
CA HIS A 98 2.76 3.77 -0.13
C HIS A 98 2.66 4.81 -1.25
N ALA A 99 2.30 4.41 -2.48
CA ALA A 99 2.07 5.37 -3.56
C ALA A 99 0.85 6.28 -3.29
N ILE A 100 -0.23 5.72 -2.73
CA ILE A 100 -1.43 6.47 -2.32
C ILE A 100 -1.09 7.45 -1.20
N GLU A 101 -0.39 6.98 -0.16
CA GLU A 101 0.00 7.84 0.97
C GLU A 101 1.03 8.91 0.56
N ALA A 102 1.88 8.63 -0.43
CA ALA A 102 2.79 9.60 -1.04
C ALA A 102 2.10 10.56 -2.02
N GLN A 103 0.85 10.30 -2.40
CA GLN A 103 0.09 10.99 -3.45
C GLN A 103 0.84 11.07 -4.79
N ASP A 104 1.54 10.00 -5.16
CA ASP A 104 2.26 9.89 -6.43
C ASP A 104 1.37 9.21 -7.48
N ASN A 105 0.63 10.00 -8.25
CA ASN A 105 -0.32 9.48 -9.24
C ASN A 105 0.31 8.57 -10.30
N HIS A 106 1.56 8.80 -10.69
CA HIS A 106 2.25 7.92 -11.64
C HIS A 106 2.47 6.54 -11.02
N LYS A 107 2.93 6.49 -9.78
CA LYS A 107 3.14 5.22 -9.05
C LYS A 107 1.83 4.57 -8.64
N ILE A 108 0.79 5.35 -8.27
CA ILE A 108 -0.57 4.82 -8.01
C ILE A 108 -1.09 4.11 -9.25
N TYR A 109 -1.03 4.75 -10.43
CA TYR A 109 -1.42 4.12 -11.68
C TYR A 109 -0.67 2.81 -11.93
N LYS A 110 0.66 2.83 -11.83
CA LYS A 110 1.53 1.67 -12.05
C LYS A 110 1.15 0.49 -11.15
N TYR A 111 1.06 0.72 -9.85
CA TYR A 111 0.87 -0.34 -8.86
C TYR A 111 -0.58 -0.79 -8.74
N ALA A 112 -1.55 0.11 -8.96
CA ALA A 112 -2.95 -0.28 -9.06
C ALA A 112 -3.22 -1.18 -10.27
N LEU A 113 -2.58 -0.91 -11.41
CA LEU A 113 -2.68 -1.77 -12.59
C LEU A 113 -2.07 -3.16 -12.34
N ALA A 114 -0.91 -3.23 -11.68
CA ALA A 114 -0.27 -4.50 -11.35
C ALA A 114 -1.10 -5.30 -10.33
N ALA A 115 -1.57 -4.66 -9.27
CA ALA A 115 -2.44 -5.28 -8.27
C ALA A 115 -3.75 -5.78 -8.88
N ALA A 116 -4.36 -5.02 -9.81
CA ALA A 116 -5.58 -5.44 -10.50
C ALA A 116 -5.36 -6.74 -11.29
N LYS A 117 -4.24 -6.85 -12.01
CA LYS A 117 -3.86 -8.07 -12.74
C LYS A 117 -3.65 -9.26 -11.80
N ASN A 118 -3.00 -9.05 -10.65
CA ASN A 118 -2.86 -10.10 -9.64
C ASN A 118 -4.21 -10.56 -9.10
N ALA A 119 -5.12 -9.63 -8.81
CA ALA A 119 -6.47 -9.94 -8.36
C ALA A 119 -7.26 -10.72 -9.43
N GLU A 120 -7.13 -10.39 -10.71
CA GLU A 120 -7.71 -11.19 -11.80
C GLU A 120 -7.17 -12.63 -11.83
N LEU A 121 -5.86 -12.83 -11.62
CA LEU A 121 -5.25 -14.17 -11.57
C LEU A 121 -5.78 -15.00 -10.40
N GLN A 122 -6.21 -14.35 -9.33
CA GLN A 122 -6.82 -14.98 -8.16
C GLN A 122 -8.35 -15.08 -8.25
N PHE A 123 -8.94 -14.78 -9.41
CA PHE A 123 -10.40 -14.71 -9.61
C PHE A 123 -11.12 -13.71 -8.69
N ALA A 124 -10.39 -12.76 -8.12
CA ALA A 124 -10.91 -11.68 -7.28
C ALA A 124 -11.38 -10.51 -8.16
N PHE A 125 -12.31 -10.77 -9.08
CA PHE A 125 -12.70 -9.80 -10.13
C PHE A 125 -13.28 -8.50 -9.59
N ARG A 126 -13.94 -8.54 -8.42
CA ARG A 126 -14.45 -7.34 -7.76
C ARG A 126 -13.31 -6.45 -7.24
N ASP A 127 -12.30 -7.06 -6.62
CA ASP A 127 -11.10 -6.34 -6.16
C ASP A 127 -10.34 -5.78 -7.36
N ALA A 128 -10.19 -6.56 -8.44
CA ALA A 128 -9.56 -6.12 -9.68
C ALA A 128 -10.28 -4.89 -10.29
N MET A 129 -11.61 -4.87 -10.30
CA MET A 129 -12.39 -3.72 -10.79
C MET A 129 -12.16 -2.45 -9.97
N GLU A 130 -12.09 -2.55 -8.64
CA GLU A 130 -11.78 -1.40 -7.79
C GLU A 130 -10.36 -0.90 -8.04
N LEU A 131 -9.38 -1.80 -8.15
CA LEU A 131 -8.00 -1.45 -8.44
C LEU A 131 -7.85 -0.79 -9.83
N TYR A 132 -8.53 -1.30 -10.86
CA TYR A 132 -8.52 -0.64 -12.17
C TYR A 132 -9.18 0.74 -12.12
N LYS A 133 -10.22 0.93 -11.31
CA LYS A 133 -10.83 2.25 -11.09
C LYS A 133 -9.84 3.21 -10.45
N THR A 134 -9.12 2.79 -9.40
CA THR A 134 -8.04 3.57 -8.78
C THR A 134 -6.94 3.93 -9.78
N ALA A 135 -6.53 2.97 -10.63
CA ALA A 135 -5.59 3.25 -11.71
C ALA A 135 -6.14 4.30 -12.69
N SER A 136 -7.42 4.20 -13.06
CA SER A 136 -8.04 5.15 -14.00
C SER A 136 -8.17 6.55 -13.42
N GLU A 137 -8.48 6.66 -12.13
CA GLU A 137 -8.54 7.95 -11.43
C GLU A 137 -7.17 8.61 -11.43
N ALA A 138 -6.12 7.89 -11.02
CA ALA A 138 -4.74 8.41 -11.01
C ALA A 138 -4.23 8.77 -12.42
N ALA A 139 -4.57 7.97 -13.44
CA ALA A 139 -4.19 8.23 -14.82
C ALA A 139 -4.76 9.55 -15.36
N ASN A 140 -5.94 9.98 -14.90
CA ASN A 140 -6.56 11.21 -15.38
C ASN A 140 -5.76 12.47 -15.04
N ASP A 141 -4.92 12.40 -14.01
CA ASP A 141 -4.14 13.56 -13.55
C ASP A 141 -2.96 13.86 -14.47
N PHE A 142 -2.40 12.85 -15.13
CA PHE A 142 -1.24 13.01 -16.02
C PHE A 142 -1.50 12.63 -17.48
N ILE A 143 -2.59 11.93 -17.79
CA ILE A 143 -3.00 11.57 -19.15
C ILE A 143 -4.27 12.34 -19.54
N LYS A 144 -4.07 13.43 -20.28
CA LYS A 144 -5.18 14.28 -20.76
C LYS A 144 -5.90 13.69 -21.98
N ASP A 145 -5.17 13.00 -22.84
CA ASP A 145 -5.74 12.37 -24.02
C ASP A 145 -6.40 11.04 -23.68
N LYS A 146 -7.73 11.01 -23.71
CA LYS A 146 -8.54 9.80 -23.49
C LYS A 146 -8.38 8.77 -24.62
N LYS A 147 -7.82 9.17 -25.77
CA LYS A 147 -7.49 8.28 -26.88
C LYS A 147 -6.05 7.78 -26.83
N SER A 148 -5.29 8.14 -25.80
CA SER A 148 -3.97 7.55 -25.58
C SER A 148 -4.09 6.04 -25.45
N GLU A 149 -3.10 5.33 -25.99
CA GLU A 149 -3.07 3.88 -25.97
C GLU A 149 -3.19 3.32 -24.54
N THR A 150 -2.55 3.98 -23.57
CA THR A 150 -2.61 3.64 -22.14
C THR A 150 -4.03 3.63 -21.58
N ILE A 151 -4.84 4.66 -21.88
CA ILE A 151 -6.24 4.75 -21.41
C ILE A 151 -7.11 3.72 -22.11
N ILE A 152 -6.90 3.50 -23.41
CA ILE A 152 -7.63 2.48 -24.18
C ILE A 152 -7.35 1.07 -23.63
N GLN A 153 -6.08 0.75 -23.33
CA GLN A 153 -5.69 -0.53 -22.74
C GLN A 153 -6.30 -0.72 -21.34
N LEU A 154 -6.32 0.33 -20.51
CA LEU A 154 -6.95 0.29 -19.19
C LEU A 154 -8.46 0.05 -19.28
N GLN A 155 -9.17 0.79 -20.13
CA GLN A 155 -10.61 0.62 -20.36
C GLN A 155 -10.95 -0.76 -20.91
N SER A 156 -10.10 -1.29 -21.81
CA SER A 156 -10.25 -2.65 -22.34
C SER A 156 -10.08 -3.70 -21.26
N SER A 157 -9.11 -3.52 -20.36
CA SER A 157 -8.88 -4.40 -19.20
C SER A 157 -10.06 -4.37 -18.23
N MET A 158 -10.58 -3.18 -17.92
CA MET A 158 -11.79 -3.00 -17.10
C MET A 158 -13.00 -3.71 -17.72
N LYS A 159 -13.26 -3.49 -19.01
CA LYS A 159 -14.39 -4.12 -19.70
C LYS A 159 -14.29 -5.65 -19.67
N LYS A 160 -13.09 -6.20 -19.92
CA LYS A 160 -12.84 -7.65 -19.85
C LYS A 160 -13.08 -8.19 -18.43
N THR A 161 -12.61 -7.47 -17.41
CA THR A 161 -12.79 -7.85 -16.00
C THR A 161 -14.25 -7.80 -15.59
N GLN A 162 -15.00 -6.79 -16.04
CA GLN A 162 -16.43 -6.67 -15.77
C GLN A 162 -17.21 -7.86 -16.36
N LEU A 163 -16.90 -8.28 -17.59
CA LEU A 163 -17.53 -9.46 -18.18
C LEU A 163 -17.29 -10.72 -17.34
N LYS A 164 -16.04 -10.94 -16.89
CA LYS A 164 -15.71 -12.05 -16.00
C LYS A 164 -16.42 -11.97 -14.66
N LEU A 165 -16.54 -10.76 -14.09
CA LEU A 165 -17.27 -10.52 -12.84
C LEU A 165 -18.76 -10.86 -13.00
N ASP A 166 -19.38 -10.43 -14.10
CA ASP A 166 -20.78 -10.71 -14.40
C ASP A 166 -21.02 -12.22 -14.59
N GLU A 167 -20.12 -12.92 -15.30
CA GLU A 167 -20.15 -14.37 -15.46
C GLU A 167 -19.98 -15.09 -14.11
N PHE A 168 -19.05 -14.63 -13.28
CA PHE A 168 -18.81 -15.17 -11.95
C PHE A 168 -20.03 -14.98 -11.04
N ASP A 169 -20.60 -13.77 -10.98
CA ASP A 169 -21.78 -13.47 -10.16
C ASP A 169 -23.02 -14.26 -10.62
N ARG A 170 -23.18 -14.50 -11.93
CA ARG A 170 -24.21 -15.40 -12.48
C ARG A 170 -23.99 -16.84 -12.02
N SER A 171 -22.75 -17.34 -12.13
CA SER A 171 -22.42 -18.73 -11.74
C SER A 171 -22.60 -18.99 -10.23
N ALA A 172 -22.36 -17.98 -9.40
CA ALA A 172 -22.49 -18.06 -7.95
C ALA A 172 -23.93 -17.80 -7.44
N GLY A 173 -24.87 -17.40 -8.31
CA GLY A 173 -26.23 -17.02 -7.92
C GLY A 173 -26.28 -15.76 -7.04
N ILE A 174 -25.29 -14.86 -7.16
CA ILE A 174 -25.12 -13.66 -6.30
C ILE A 174 -25.76 -12.42 -6.92
N VAL A 175 -26.27 -12.50 -8.15
CA VAL A 175 -26.94 -11.38 -8.86
C VAL A 175 -27.97 -10.70 -7.94
N GLY A 176 -27.66 -9.50 -7.45
CA GLY A 176 -28.53 -8.67 -6.61
C GLY A 176 -28.32 -8.70 -5.09
N LYS A 177 -27.31 -9.39 -4.55
CA LYS A 177 -26.98 -9.32 -3.11
C LYS A 177 -25.98 -8.18 -2.79
N ARG A 178 -26.15 -7.57 -1.60
CA ARG A 178 -25.39 -6.41 -1.09
C ARG A 178 -23.88 -6.56 -1.37
N PRO A 179 -23.18 -5.48 -1.72
CA PRO A 179 -21.74 -5.55 -1.98
C PRO A 179 -21.01 -6.02 -0.71
N MET A 180 -20.24 -7.11 -0.82
CA MET A 180 -19.20 -7.41 0.15
C MET A 180 -18.12 -6.33 0.04
N VAL A 181 -17.64 -5.82 1.17
CA VAL A 181 -16.48 -4.92 1.21
C VAL A 181 -15.29 -5.66 0.58
N SER A 182 -14.68 -5.04 -0.42
CA SER A 182 -13.58 -5.62 -1.17
C SER A 182 -12.40 -5.97 -0.26
N ARG A 183 -11.58 -6.96 -0.65
CA ARG A 183 -10.35 -7.28 0.07
C ARG A 183 -9.39 -6.10 0.03
N PHE A 184 -9.37 -5.37 -1.08
CA PHE A 184 -8.52 -4.19 -1.25
C PHE A 184 -8.87 -3.08 -0.26
N THR A 185 -10.16 -2.75 -0.09
CA THR A 185 -10.61 -1.75 0.89
C THR A 185 -10.23 -2.17 2.32
N ARG A 186 -10.43 -3.45 2.65
CA ARG A 186 -10.01 -4.00 3.94
C ARG A 186 -8.50 -3.99 4.12
N LEU A 187 -7.73 -4.19 3.06
CA LEU A 187 -6.28 -4.16 3.08
C LEU A 187 -5.75 -2.75 3.33
N LEU A 188 -6.31 -1.72 2.67
CA LEU A 188 -5.96 -0.33 2.95
C LEU A 188 -6.28 0.06 4.39
N GLN A 189 -7.45 -0.36 4.90
CA GLN A 189 -7.81 -0.15 6.29
C GLN A 189 -6.88 -0.93 7.23
N LYS A 190 -6.45 -2.13 6.85
CA LYS A 190 -5.45 -2.90 7.57
C LYS A 190 -4.14 -2.13 7.62
N PHE A 191 -3.56 -1.68 6.51
CA PHE A 191 -2.30 -0.93 6.54
C PHE A 191 -2.36 0.39 7.31
N ARG A 192 -3.52 1.05 7.35
CA ARG A 192 -3.73 2.23 8.22
C ARG A 192 -3.85 1.90 9.71
N ASN A 193 -4.29 0.68 10.03
CA ASN A 193 -4.58 0.23 11.40
C ASN A 193 -3.63 -0.87 11.90
N SER A 194 -2.60 -1.26 11.12
CA SER A 194 -1.66 -2.38 11.34
C SER A 194 -0.24 -1.92 11.17
#